data_AF-A0A4R1RPE0-F1
#
_entry.id   AF-A0A4R1RPE0-F1
#
_cell.length_a   1.000
_cell.length_b   1.000
_cell.length_c   1.000
_cell.angle_alpha   90.00
_cell.angle_beta   90.00
_cell.angle_gamma   90.00
#
_symmetry.space_group_name_H-M   'P 1'
#
loop_
_entity.id
_entity.type
_entity.pdbx_description
1 polymer ?
#
loop_
_entity_poly.entity_id
_entity_poly.type
_entity_poly.pdbx_seq_one_letter_code
_entity_poly.pdbx_strand_id
1 'polypeptide(L)'
;MIIVASSASGGGALGDLLALGMTASFALVIVLPRLDPAMSTLAPTIASAFLTLLIFAPFGSVGSLDAHNWLVLAAFGATNFALALVLFLAGARRMPPAEAALLGTLEIVLTPFWVWLFFSETPSTATIVGGAIIFATVLWHTLIDLRGGRAMPRPQKA
;
A
#
# COMPACT_ATOMS: atom_id res chain seq x y z
N MET A 1 -12.54 15.88 -1.37
CA MET A 1 -12.53 16.31 0.06
C MET A 1 -13.90 16.12 0.74
N ILE A 2 -14.67 15.09 0.36
CA ILE A 2 -16.06 14.90 0.83
C ILE A 2 -16.16 13.86 1.96
N ILE A 3 -15.15 13.01 2.16
CA ILE A 3 -15.16 11.95 3.19
C ILE A 3 -15.17 12.55 4.61
N VAL A 4 -14.50 13.69 4.83
CA VAL A 4 -14.43 14.32 6.17
C VAL A 4 -15.71 15.12 6.50
N ALA A 5 -16.43 15.60 5.50
CA ALA A 5 -17.62 16.43 5.72
C ALA A 5 -18.85 15.61 6.15
N SER A 6 -18.93 14.31 5.80
CA SER A 6 -20.05 13.45 6.21
C SER A 6 -19.95 12.93 7.65
N SER A 7 -18.75 12.96 8.27
CA SER A 7 -18.60 12.57 9.68
C SER A 7 -19.19 13.61 10.64
N ALA A 8 -19.30 14.87 10.23
CA ALA A 8 -19.85 15.95 11.05
C ALA A 8 -21.38 15.91 11.23
N SER A 9 -22.12 15.15 10.42
CA SER A 9 -23.60 15.13 10.43
C SER A 9 -24.24 13.94 11.18
N GLY A 10 -23.53 13.33 12.13
CA GLY A 10 -24.19 12.59 13.23
C GLY A 10 -24.31 11.07 13.13
N GLY A 11 -23.55 10.40 12.24
CA GLY A 11 -23.55 8.92 12.15
C GLY A 11 -22.16 8.25 12.05
N GLY A 12 -21.08 9.03 12.02
CA GLY A 12 -19.75 8.58 11.61
C GLY A 12 -18.82 8.05 12.72
N ALA A 13 -19.16 8.19 14.00
CA ALA A 13 -18.21 7.95 15.09
C ALA A 13 -17.60 6.54 15.11
N LEU A 14 -18.39 5.50 14.79
CA LEU A 14 -17.89 4.13 14.66
C LEU A 14 -16.96 3.99 13.44
N GLY A 15 -17.29 4.62 12.32
CA GLY A 15 -16.47 4.64 11.11
C GLY A 15 -15.14 5.38 11.33
N ASP A 16 -15.18 6.52 12.01
CA ASP A 16 -14.00 7.30 12.37
C ASP A 16 -13.10 6.50 13.33
N LEU A 17 -13.68 5.79 14.30
CA LEU A 17 -12.92 4.95 15.23
C LEU A 17 -12.31 3.72 14.55
N LEU A 18 -13.03 3.11 13.60
CA LEU A 18 -12.49 2.05 12.75
C LEU A 18 -11.38 2.55 11.82
N ALA A 19 -11.50 3.77 11.28
CA ALA A 19 -10.47 4.39 10.46
C ALA A 19 -9.20 4.70 11.26
N LEU A 20 -9.35 5.19 12.51
CA LEU A 20 -8.23 5.35 13.44
C LEU A 20 -7.59 4.01 13.77
N GLY A 21 -8.39 2.97 14.02
CA GLY A 21 -7.92 1.61 14.24
C GLY A 21 -7.09 1.09 13.07
N MET A 22 -7.59 1.21 11.83
CA MET A 22 -6.84 0.83 10.63
C MET A 22 -5.53 1.60 10.49
N THR A 23 -5.55 2.91 10.72
CA THR A 23 -4.35 3.75 10.60
C THR A 23 -3.29 3.37 11.63
N ALA A 24 -3.70 3.13 12.88
CA ALA A 24 -2.82 2.68 13.95
C ALA A 24 -2.25 1.27 13.68
N SER A 25 -3.08 0.32 13.25
CA SER A 25 -2.63 -1.01 12.85
C SER A 25 -1.64 -0.96 11.69
N PHE A 26 -1.90 -0.13 10.68
CA PHE A 26 -1.01 0.04 9.54
C PHE A 26 0.34 0.65 9.95
N ALA A 27 0.32 1.66 10.83
CA ALA A 27 1.54 2.23 11.39
C ALA A 27 2.36 1.17 12.16
N LEU A 28 1.71 0.31 12.96
CA LEU A 28 2.38 -0.77 13.67
C LEU A 28 3.02 -1.80 12.72
N VAL A 29 2.34 -2.18 11.63
CA VAL A 29 2.88 -3.06 10.60
C VAL A 29 4.17 -2.48 9.98
N ILE A 30 4.26 -1.17 9.84
CA ILE A 30 5.45 -0.49 9.30
C ILE A 30 6.55 -0.33 10.36
N VAL A 31 6.19 -0.02 11.61
CA VAL A 31 7.16 0.31 12.68
C VAL A 31 7.77 -0.94 13.31
N LEU A 32 6.99 -2.00 13.57
CA LEU A 32 7.48 -3.20 14.27
C LEU A 32 8.67 -3.88 13.55
N PRO A 33 8.64 -4.11 12.23
CA PRO A 33 9.80 -4.67 11.51
C PRO A 33 11.02 -3.74 11.49
N ARG A 34 10.85 -2.45 11.80
CA ARG A 34 11.96 -1.47 11.89
C ARG A 34 12.64 -1.50 13.25
N LEU A 35 11.95 -1.94 14.30
CA LEU A 35 12.50 -2.05 15.65
C LEU A 35 13.43 -3.26 15.79
N ASP A 36 13.15 -4.34 15.05
CA ASP A 36 14.01 -5.52 15.03
C ASP A 36 14.11 -6.11 13.60
N PRO A 37 15.18 -5.79 12.85
CA PRO A 37 15.43 -6.33 11.52
C PRO A 37 15.64 -7.86 11.47
N ALA A 38 15.89 -8.50 12.62
CA ALA A 38 16.05 -9.95 12.71
C ALA A 38 14.70 -10.69 12.81
N MET A 39 13.60 -9.97 13.08
CA MET A 39 12.25 -10.55 13.06
C MET A 39 11.86 -10.96 11.64
N SER A 40 11.58 -12.25 11.48
CA SER A 40 11.01 -12.78 10.24
C SER A 40 9.58 -12.23 10.06
N THR A 41 9.37 -11.38 9.06
CA THR A 41 8.05 -10.82 8.72
C THR A 41 7.11 -11.86 8.11
N LEU A 42 7.63 -12.99 7.65
CA LEU A 42 6.87 -14.00 6.90
C LEU A 42 5.87 -14.77 7.79
N ALA A 43 6.28 -15.16 8.99
CA ALA A 43 5.41 -15.90 9.91
C ALA A 43 4.22 -15.05 10.42
N PRO A 44 4.41 -13.78 10.85
CA PRO A 44 3.31 -12.88 11.17
C PRO A 44 2.36 -12.64 9.99
N THR A 45 2.86 -12.50 8.76
CA THR A 45 2.03 -12.30 7.56
C THR A 45 1.17 -13.51 7.24
N ILE A 46 1.69 -14.73 7.40
CA ILE A 46 0.88 -15.93 7.21
C ILE A 46 -0.18 -16.03 8.31
N ALA A 47 0.19 -15.78 9.57
CA ALA A 47 -0.74 -15.81 10.69
C ALA A 47 -1.87 -14.78 10.52
N SER A 48 -1.56 -13.57 10.05
CA SER A 48 -2.58 -12.55 9.79
C SER A 48 -3.52 -12.97 8.66
N ALA A 49 -3.03 -13.58 7.57
CA ALA A 49 -3.88 -14.06 6.48
C ALA A 49 -4.88 -15.12 6.97
N PHE A 50 -4.44 -16.09 7.79
CA PHE A 50 -5.33 -17.09 8.39
C PHE A 50 -6.33 -16.47 9.36
N LEU A 51 -5.89 -15.53 10.19
CA LEU A 51 -6.76 -14.84 11.13
C LEU A 51 -7.83 -14.02 10.40
N THR A 52 -7.47 -13.31 9.32
CA THR A 52 -8.40 -12.60 8.45
C THR A 52 -9.40 -13.57 7.83
N LEU A 53 -8.96 -14.71 7.29
CA LEU A 53 -9.87 -15.73 6.77
C LEU A 53 -10.88 -16.17 7.84
N LEU A 54 -10.41 -16.44 9.05
CA LEU A 54 -11.26 -16.95 10.13
C LEU A 54 -12.28 -15.92 10.64
N ILE A 55 -11.87 -14.66 10.76
CA ILE A 55 -12.72 -13.54 11.19
C ILE A 55 -13.77 -13.20 10.12
N PHE A 56 -13.38 -13.21 8.84
CA PHE A 56 -14.25 -12.76 7.74
C PHE A 56 -15.03 -13.89 7.05
N ALA A 57 -14.66 -15.16 7.26
CA ALA A 57 -15.41 -16.31 6.76
C ALA A 57 -16.93 -16.25 7.03
N PRO A 58 -17.42 -15.91 8.25
CA PRO A 58 -18.86 -15.86 8.52
C PRO A 58 -19.58 -14.67 7.84
N PHE A 59 -18.83 -13.65 7.40
CA PHE A 59 -19.39 -12.49 6.68
C PHE A 59 -19.40 -12.70 5.16
N GLY A 60 -18.77 -13.76 4.65
CA GLY A 60 -18.74 -14.07 3.23
C GLY A 60 -20.01 -14.78 2.76
N SER A 61 -20.62 -14.30 1.68
CA SER A 61 -21.75 -14.97 1.02
C SER A 61 -21.29 -16.12 0.11
N VAL A 62 -20.59 -17.10 0.69
CA VAL A 62 -19.95 -18.24 -0.02
C VAL A 62 -20.92 -18.99 -0.93
N GLY A 63 -22.20 -19.11 -0.53
CA GLY A 63 -23.24 -19.80 -1.28
C GLY A 63 -23.86 -19.02 -2.46
N SER A 64 -23.51 -17.75 -2.65
CA SER A 64 -24.04 -16.90 -3.73
C SER A 64 -23.14 -16.81 -4.96
N LEU A 65 -21.97 -17.44 -4.91
CA LEU A 65 -20.94 -17.33 -5.94
C LEU A 65 -20.97 -18.52 -6.89
N ASP A 66 -21.10 -18.23 -8.18
CA ASP A 66 -20.99 -19.22 -9.24
C ASP A 66 -19.55 -19.72 -9.43
N ALA A 67 -19.35 -20.88 -10.05
CA ALA A 67 -18.02 -21.50 -10.22
C ALA A 67 -17.03 -20.59 -10.97
N HIS A 68 -17.53 -19.80 -11.93
CA HIS A 68 -16.76 -18.78 -12.62
C HIS A 68 -16.23 -17.70 -11.66
N ASN A 69 -17.08 -17.19 -10.76
CA ASN A 69 -16.69 -16.15 -9.82
C ASN A 69 -15.66 -16.67 -8.81
N TRP A 70 -15.78 -17.94 -8.40
CA TRP A 70 -14.75 -18.61 -7.61
C TRP A 70 -13.40 -18.68 -8.34
N LEU A 71 -13.40 -19.02 -9.62
CA LEU A 71 -12.18 -19.06 -10.44
C LEU A 71 -11.54 -17.68 -10.57
N VAL A 72 -12.34 -16.64 -10.86
CA VAL A 72 -11.85 -15.26 -10.97
C VAL A 72 -11.30 -14.77 -9.63
N LEU A 73 -11.97 -15.06 -8.52
CA LEU A 73 -11.53 -14.66 -7.18
C LEU A 73 -10.21 -15.37 -6.80
N ALA A 74 -10.10 -16.66 -7.12
CA ALA A 74 -8.88 -17.43 -6.91
C ALA A 74 -7.72 -16.91 -7.79
N ALA A 75 -7.97 -16.63 -9.06
CA ALA A 75 -6.98 -16.05 -9.97
C ALA A 75 -6.54 -14.65 -9.50
N PHE A 76 -7.48 -13.80 -9.08
CA PHE A 76 -7.17 -12.49 -8.54
C PHE A 76 -6.35 -12.57 -7.24
N GLY A 77 -6.71 -13.45 -6.32
CA GLY A 77 -5.94 -13.67 -5.09
C GLY A 77 -4.52 -14.20 -5.37
N ALA A 78 -4.39 -15.18 -6.28
CA ALA A 78 -3.09 -15.75 -6.63
C ALA A 78 -2.21 -14.75 -7.41
N THR A 79 -2.78 -14.05 -8.39
CA THR A 79 -2.00 -13.18 -9.28
C THR A 79 -1.83 -11.78 -8.70
N ASN A 80 -2.85 -11.16 -8.13
CA ASN A 80 -2.72 -9.80 -7.61
C ASN A 80 -2.09 -9.81 -6.21
N PHE A 81 -2.68 -10.57 -5.29
CA PHE A 81 -2.24 -10.55 -3.89
C PHE A 81 -0.94 -11.34 -3.66
N ALA A 82 -0.88 -12.61 -4.08
CA ALA A 82 0.29 -13.43 -3.79
C ALA A 82 1.53 -12.97 -4.58
N LEU A 83 1.38 -12.61 -5.86
CA LEU A 83 2.51 -12.07 -6.64
C LEU A 83 3.01 -10.75 -6.06
N ALA A 84 2.11 -9.81 -5.73
CA ALA A 84 2.50 -8.53 -5.14
C ALA A 84 3.22 -8.75 -3.80
N LEU A 85 2.71 -9.66 -2.95
CA LEU A 85 3.34 -9.97 -1.67
C LEU A 85 4.73 -10.60 -1.85
N VAL A 86 4.88 -11.55 -2.77
CA VAL A 86 6.18 -12.19 -3.06
C VAL A 86 7.17 -11.17 -3.61
N LEU A 87 6.77 -10.34 -4.57
CA LEU A 87 7.61 -9.27 -5.13
C LEU A 87 7.95 -8.23 -4.06
N PHE A 88 7.01 -7.87 -3.20
CA PHE A 88 7.22 -6.94 -2.09
C PHE A 88 8.19 -7.52 -1.06
N LEU A 89 8.02 -8.75 -0.61
CA LEU A 89 8.94 -9.41 0.33
C LEU A 89 10.34 -9.60 -0.27
N ALA A 90 10.41 -9.92 -1.57
CA ALA A 90 11.67 -10.04 -2.30
C ALA A 90 12.37 -8.68 -2.51
N GLY A 91 11.60 -7.63 -2.78
CA GLY A 91 12.08 -6.26 -3.02
C GLY A 91 12.46 -5.54 -1.72
N ALA A 92 11.63 -5.63 -0.67
CA ALA A 92 11.85 -5.00 0.63
C ALA A 92 13.17 -5.43 1.28
N ARG A 93 13.64 -6.65 1.01
CA ARG A 93 14.94 -7.15 1.48
C ARG A 93 16.14 -6.64 0.69
N ARG A 94 15.94 -6.11 -0.52
CA ARG A 94 17.00 -5.71 -1.45
C ARG A 94 17.05 -4.22 -1.76
N MET A 95 16.00 -3.47 -1.42
CA MET A 95 15.89 -2.06 -1.76
C MET A 95 16.28 -1.16 -0.59
N PRO A 96 17.22 -0.21 -0.79
CA PRO A 96 17.45 0.89 0.13
C PRO A 96 16.15 1.69 0.39
N PRO A 97 15.95 2.25 1.59
CA PRO A 97 14.72 2.97 1.96
C PRO A 97 14.32 4.09 0.98
N ALA A 98 15.31 4.76 0.38
CA ALA A 98 15.10 5.81 -0.60
C ALA A 98 14.44 5.29 -1.89
N GLU A 99 14.84 4.11 -2.37
CA GLU A 99 14.27 3.53 -3.59
C GLU A 99 12.84 3.04 -3.37
N ALA A 100 12.52 2.51 -2.18
CA ALA A 100 11.15 2.13 -1.83
C ALA A 100 10.20 3.34 -1.77
N ALA A 101 10.67 4.48 -1.27
CA ALA A 101 9.90 5.73 -1.27
C ALA A 101 9.68 6.27 -2.70
N LEU A 102 10.69 6.16 -3.57
CA LEU A 102 10.57 6.52 -4.98
C LEU A 102 9.58 5.62 -5.73
N LEU A 103 9.60 4.32 -5.46
CA LEU A 103 8.67 3.38 -6.07
C LEU A 103 7.22 3.63 -5.63
N GLY A 104 6.99 3.87 -4.33
CA GLY A 104 5.66 4.18 -3.81
C GLY A 104 5.08 5.48 -4.38
N THR A 105 5.93 6.47 -4.66
CA THR A 105 5.47 7.72 -5.29
C THR A 105 5.28 7.59 -6.79
N LEU A 106 6.11 6.79 -7.47
CA LEU A 106 5.93 6.47 -8.89
C LEU A 106 4.61 5.72 -9.12
N GLU A 107 4.29 4.75 -8.26
CA GLU A 107 3.05 3.97 -8.33
C GLU A 107 1.81 4.88 -8.32
N ILE A 108 1.78 5.89 -7.43
CA ILE A 108 0.65 6.83 -7.31
C ILE A 108 0.43 7.62 -8.61
N VAL A 109 1.49 7.97 -9.33
CA VAL A 109 1.39 8.67 -10.62
C VAL A 109 1.02 7.69 -11.74
N LEU A 110 1.51 6.46 -11.65
CA LEU A 110 1.28 5.43 -12.66
C LEU A 110 -0.16 4.90 -12.65
N THR A 111 -0.82 4.86 -11.49
CA THR A 111 -2.23 4.41 -11.38
C THR A 111 -3.19 5.20 -12.29
N PRO A 112 -3.30 6.54 -12.22
CA PRO A 112 -4.17 7.30 -13.11
C PRO A 112 -3.69 7.28 -14.57
N PHE A 113 -2.38 7.14 -14.80
CA PHE A 113 -1.83 7.00 -16.15
C PHE A 113 -2.34 5.72 -16.83
N TRP A 114 -2.32 4.58 -16.13
CA TRP A 114 -2.84 3.32 -16.66
C TRP A 114 -4.35 3.36 -16.90
N VAL A 115 -5.12 3.99 -16.02
CA VAL A 115 -6.58 4.14 -16.19
C VAL A 115 -6.89 4.97 -17.44
N TRP A 116 -6.20 6.11 -17.62
CA TRP A 116 -6.36 6.92 -18.82
C TRP A 116 -6.00 6.13 -20.09
N LEU A 117 -4.90 5.36 -20.06
CA LEU A 117 -4.42 4.61 -21.21
C LEU A 117 -5.36 3.47 -21.64
N PHE A 118 -5.90 2.70 -20.69
CA PHE A 118 -6.69 1.51 -21.00
C PHE A 118 -8.21 1.75 -21.00
N PHE A 119 -8.71 2.71 -20.22
CA PHE A 119 -10.14 2.96 -20.08
C PHE A 119 -10.58 4.26 -20.76
N SER A 120 -9.66 5.05 -21.31
CA SER A 120 -9.94 6.34 -22.00
C SER A 120 -10.75 7.34 -21.16
N GLU A 121 -10.88 7.09 -19.84
CA GLU A 121 -11.49 8.03 -18.91
C GLU A 121 -10.57 9.22 -18.77
N THR A 122 -11.02 10.39 -19.24
CA THR A 122 -10.26 11.64 -19.10
C THR A 122 -10.11 11.95 -17.61
N PRO A 123 -8.89 11.91 -17.04
CA PRO A 123 -8.70 12.18 -15.63
C PRO A 123 -9.17 13.60 -15.33
N SER A 124 -9.94 13.75 -14.24
CA SER A 124 -10.43 15.06 -13.82
C SER A 124 -9.28 16.05 -13.60
N THR A 125 -9.55 17.34 -13.74
CA THR A 125 -8.54 18.40 -13.50
C THR A 125 -7.90 18.26 -12.11
N ALA A 126 -8.66 17.80 -11.11
CA ALA A 126 -8.15 17.54 -9.76
C ALA A 126 -7.11 16.39 -9.72
N THR A 127 -7.32 15.33 -10.50
CA THR A 127 -6.38 14.20 -10.63
C THR A 127 -5.06 14.65 -11.27
N ILE A 128 -5.15 15.49 -12.31
CA ILE A 128 -3.97 16.02 -13.01
C ILE A 128 -3.17 16.96 -12.08
N VAL A 129 -3.85 17.87 -11.38
CA VAL A 129 -3.19 18.80 -10.44
C VAL A 129 -2.57 18.05 -9.26
N GLY A 130 -3.29 17.07 -8.69
CA GLY A 130 -2.75 16.21 -7.63
C GLY A 130 -1.52 15.42 -8.07
N GLY A 131 -1.57 14.80 -9.25
CA GLY A 131 -0.44 14.08 -9.84
C GLY A 131 0.77 14.98 -10.08
N ALA A 132 0.56 16.20 -10.58
CA ALA A 132 1.63 17.17 -10.80
C ALA A 132 2.32 17.60 -9.49
N ILE A 133 1.54 17.81 -8.41
CA ILE A 133 2.09 18.16 -7.08
C ILE A 133 2.95 17.02 -6.52
N ILE A 134 2.46 15.77 -6.61
CA ILE A 134 3.21 14.60 -6.14
C ILE A 134 4.51 14.47 -6.93
N PHE A 135 4.43 14.55 -8.27
CA PHE A 135 5.60 14.46 -9.13
C PHE A 135 6.64 15.54 -8.82
N ALA A 136 6.21 16.80 -8.65
CA ALA A 136 7.08 17.91 -8.26
C ALA A 136 7.74 17.67 -6.89
N THR A 137 6.99 17.14 -5.93
CA THR A 137 7.51 16.82 -4.58
C THR A 137 8.58 15.74 -4.63
N VAL A 138 8.36 14.68 -5.40
CA VAL A 138 9.35 13.59 -5.59
C VAL A 138 10.60 14.11 -6.26
N LEU A 139 10.44 14.90 -7.33
CA LEU A 139 11.56 15.48 -8.07
C LEU A 139 12.39 16.37 -7.16
N TRP A 140 11.73 17.22 -6.37
CA TRP A 140 12.36 18.10 -5.39
C TRP A 140 13.10 17.32 -4.32
N HIS A 141 12.47 16.30 -3.73
CA HIS A 141 13.08 15.45 -2.70
C HIS A 141 14.31 14.73 -3.26
N THR A 142 14.21 14.17 -4.45
CA THR A 142 15.32 13.46 -5.12
C THR A 142 16.46 14.41 -5.45
N LEU A 143 16.16 15.62 -5.93
CA LEU A 143 17.17 16.65 -6.21
C LEU A 143 17.88 17.12 -4.94
N ILE A 144 17.15 17.24 -3.81
CA ILE A 144 17.75 17.54 -2.51
C ILE A 144 18.62 16.39 -2.01
N ASP A 145 18.17 15.14 -2.13
CA ASP A 145 18.95 13.96 -1.73
C ASP A 145 20.25 13.83 -2.55
N LEU A 146 20.20 14.13 -3.85
CA LEU A 146 21.37 14.13 -4.72
C LEU A 146 22.34 15.28 -4.40
N ARG A 147 21.81 16.44 -3.99
CA ARG A 147 22.63 17.61 -3.58
C ARG A 147 23.14 17.50 -2.15
N GLY A 148 22.46 16.76 -1.29
CA GLY A 148 22.77 16.53 0.11
C GLY A 148 23.93 15.59 0.35
N GLY A 149 24.45 14.94 -0.71
CA GLY A 149 25.67 14.14 -0.67
C GLY A 149 25.57 12.98 0.30
N ARG A 150 25.35 11.76 -0.22
CA ARG A 150 25.53 10.51 0.53
C ARG A 150 26.81 10.56 1.37
N ALA A 151 26.69 10.87 2.65
CA ALA A 151 27.61 10.38 3.65
C ALA A 151 27.36 8.86 3.68
N MET A 152 28.11 8.13 2.85
CA MET A 152 28.11 6.66 2.86
C MET A 152 28.26 6.20 4.32
N PRO A 153 27.34 5.39 4.86
CA PRO A 153 27.60 4.65 6.08
C PRO A 153 28.84 3.80 5.83
N ARG A 154 29.91 4.04 6.60
CA ARG A 154 31.17 3.30 6.52
C ARG A 154 30.89 1.79 6.58
N PRO A 155 31.58 0.96 5.78
CA PRO A 155 31.53 -0.48 5.95
C PRO A 155 31.98 -0.82 7.37
N GLN A 156 31.09 -1.43 8.14
CA GLN A 156 31.41 -2.00 9.44
C GLN A 156 32.32 -3.20 9.18
N LYS A 157 33.63 -2.94 9.30
CA LYS A 157 34.66 -3.98 9.31
C LYS A 157 34.41 -4.88 10.53
N ALA A 158 34.27 -6.17 10.26
CA ALA A 158 34.57 -7.22 11.24
C ALA A 158 36.06 -7.22 11.57
#